data_AF-A0AA43FJH5-F1
#
_entry.id   AF-A0AA43FJH5-F1
#
_cell.length_a   1.000
_cell.length_b   1.000
_cell.length_c   1.000
_cell.angle_alpha   90.00
_cell.angle_beta   90.00
_cell.angle_gamma   90.00
#
_symmetry.space_group_name_H-M   'P 1'
#
loop_
_entity.id
_entity.type
_entity.pdbx_description
1 polymer ?
#
loop_
_entity_poly.entity_id
_entity_poly.type
_entity_poly.pdbx_seq_one_letter_code
_entity_poly.pdbx_strand_id
1 'polypeptide(L)'
;FTVNFGGGDPRRVWMASEARFGDDLSLIVRILDLPFAASVLPDGRTIYVWPSAATDEPTDADWEALRPVFNEEEIDAMRQLGGYTGHRIGIAEDGEWLFSVAGD
;
A
#
# COMPACT_ATOMS: atom_id res chain seq x y z
N PHE A 1 1.92 19.27 -5.40
CA PHE A 1 1.64 19.07 -3.96
C PHE A 1 0.29 18.40 -3.87
N THR A 2 0.26 17.09 -3.63
CA THR A 2 -0.99 16.33 -3.56
C THR A 2 -1.10 15.76 -2.15
N VAL A 3 -2.03 16.32 -1.40
CA VAL A 3 -2.48 15.79 -0.13
C VAL A 3 -3.77 15.03 -0.42
N ASN A 4 -3.68 13.70 -0.38
CA ASN A 4 -4.85 12.82 -0.28
C ASN A 4 -5.44 12.96 1.14
N PHE A 5 -6.73 12.65 1.31
CA PHE A 5 -7.59 12.89 2.49
C PHE A 5 -8.54 14.11 2.44
N GLY A 6 -9.27 14.28 1.35
CA GLY A 6 -10.55 15.02 1.36
C GLY A 6 -10.48 16.55 1.54
N GLY A 7 -9.30 17.16 1.48
CA GLY A 7 -9.14 18.62 1.54
C GLY A 7 -9.22 19.25 2.93
N GLY A 8 -9.01 18.48 4.00
CA GLY A 8 -8.92 18.96 5.38
C GLY A 8 -7.48 19.04 5.94
N ASP A 9 -7.33 19.51 7.18
CA ASP A 9 -6.07 19.40 7.94
C ASP A 9 -5.63 17.93 7.98
N PRO A 10 -4.48 17.56 7.36
CA PRO A 10 -4.05 16.18 7.22
C PRO A 10 -3.94 15.46 8.56
N ARG A 11 -3.49 16.18 9.59
CA ARG A 11 -3.37 15.64 10.94
C ARG A 11 -4.74 15.26 11.50
N ARG A 12 -5.74 16.10 11.27
CA ARG A 12 -7.10 15.87 11.76
C ARG A 12 -7.76 14.71 11.02
N VAL A 13 -7.53 14.58 9.71
CA VAL A 13 -8.07 13.43 8.97
C VAL A 13 -7.38 12.14 9.41
N TRP A 14 -6.07 12.17 9.63
CA TRP A 14 -5.31 11.04 10.14
C TRP A 14 -5.82 10.56 11.51
N MET A 15 -5.90 11.46 12.49
CA MET A 15 -6.40 11.11 13.83
C MET A 15 -7.84 10.59 13.79
N ALA A 16 -8.67 11.10 12.87
CA ALA A 16 -10.04 10.62 12.68
C ALA A 16 -10.09 9.24 12.01
N SER A 17 -9.17 8.95 11.09
CA SER A 17 -9.01 7.64 10.47
C SER A 17 -8.54 6.61 11.50
N GLU A 18 -7.51 6.93 12.28
CA GLU A 18 -7.01 6.05 13.34
C GLU A 18 -8.05 5.73 14.40
N ALA A 19 -8.82 6.74 14.82
CA ALA A 19 -9.92 6.55 15.76
C ALA A 19 -11.09 5.72 15.20
N ARG A 20 -11.22 5.62 13.87
CA ARG A 20 -12.37 4.99 13.20
C ARG A 20 -12.05 3.60 12.64
N PHE A 21 -10.83 3.39 12.16
CA PHE A 21 -10.40 2.21 11.42
C PHE A 21 -9.18 1.49 12.05
N GLY A 22 -8.56 2.08 13.08
CA GLY A 22 -7.37 1.53 13.75
C GLY A 22 -6.06 2.15 13.26
N ASP A 23 -4.93 1.66 13.77
CA ASP A 23 -3.60 2.28 13.63
C ASP A 23 -3.06 2.29 12.18
N ASP A 24 -3.49 3.24 11.35
CA ASP A 24 -3.07 3.43 9.95
C ASP A 24 -1.55 3.56 9.80
N LEU A 25 -0.86 4.23 10.73
CA LEU A 25 0.61 4.27 10.74
C LEU A 25 1.23 2.89 10.97
N SER A 26 0.65 2.09 11.87
CA SER A 26 1.16 0.75 12.15
C SER A 26 1.00 -0.16 10.92
N LEU A 27 -0.11 -0.01 10.19
CA LEU A 27 -0.36 -0.76 8.97
C LEU A 27 0.62 -0.35 7.87
N ILE A 28 0.86 0.95 7.66
CA ILE A 28 1.86 1.46 6.71
C ILE A 28 3.24 0.87 7.01
N VAL A 29 3.67 0.87 8.28
CA VAL A 29 4.96 0.29 8.68
C VAL A 29 5.00 -1.21 8.40
N ARG A 30 3.96 -1.95 8.78
CA ARG A 30 3.85 -3.40 8.51
C ARG A 30 3.87 -3.72 7.02
N ILE A 31 3.29 -2.86 6.17
CA ILE A 31 3.31 -3.03 4.71
C ILE A 31 4.69 -2.75 4.14
N LEU A 32 5.44 -1.79 4.67
CA LEU A 32 6.82 -1.53 4.25
C LEU A 32 7.78 -2.68 4.60
N ASP A 33 7.44 -3.51 5.60
CA ASP A 33 8.18 -4.74 5.91
C ASP A 33 7.90 -5.88 4.91
N LEU A 34 6.90 -5.74 4.03
CA LEU A 34 6.61 -6.73 2.98
C LEU A 34 7.56 -6.58 1.78
N PRO A 35 7.66 -7.59 0.91
CA PRO A 35 8.34 -7.45 -0.38
C PRO A 35 7.70 -6.35 -1.23
N PHE A 36 8.49 -5.80 -2.16
CA PHE A 36 8.05 -4.77 -3.12
C PHE A 36 8.20 -5.25 -4.56
N ALA A 37 7.45 -4.62 -5.45
CA ALA A 37 7.67 -4.67 -6.88
C ALA A 37 8.43 -3.43 -7.35
N ALA A 38 9.36 -3.60 -8.29
CA ALA A 38 10.09 -2.49 -8.90
C ALA A 38 9.63 -2.26 -10.34
N SER A 39 9.46 -1.00 -10.74
CA SER A 39 9.14 -0.62 -12.11
C SER A 39 9.91 0.63 -12.52
N VAL A 40 10.18 0.79 -13.82
CA VAL A 40 10.84 1.97 -14.37
C VAL A 40 9.78 2.91 -14.93
N LEU A 41 9.75 4.13 -14.40
CA LEU A 41 8.86 5.20 -14.86
C LEU A 41 9.27 5.69 -16.26
N PRO A 42 8.35 6.34 -17.01
CA PRO A 42 8.66 6.87 -18.34
C PRO A 42 9.80 7.90 -18.37
N ASP A 43 10.08 8.55 -17.25
CA ASP A 43 11.19 9.51 -17.09
C ASP A 43 12.54 8.84 -16.77
N GLY A 44 12.57 7.50 -16.69
CA GLY A 44 13.77 6.70 -16.43
C GLY A 44 14.04 6.41 -14.96
N ARG A 45 13.25 6.97 -14.02
CA ARG A 45 13.42 6.71 -12.59
C ARG A 45 12.83 5.36 -12.18
N THR A 46 13.46 4.69 -11.22
CA THR A 46 12.88 3.48 -10.62
C THR A 46 11.91 3.84 -9.51
N ILE A 47 10.74 3.21 -9.50
CA ILE A 47 9.78 3.22 -8.39
C ILE A 47 9.70 1.84 -7.76
N TYR A 48 9.63 1.82 -6.43
CA TYR A 48 9.36 0.63 -5.62
C TYR A 48 7.95 0.74 -5.04
N VAL A 49 7.15 -0.31 -5.22
CA VAL A 49 5.75 -0.36 -4.80
C VAL A 49 5.53 -1.50 -3.82
N TRP A 50 4.96 -1.18 -2.65
CA TRP A 50 4.59 -2.13 -1.62
C TRP A 50 3.07 -2.32 -1.53
N PRO A 51 2.61 -3.54 -1.20
CA PRO A 51 3.37 -4.79 -1.26
C PRO A 51 3.62 -5.21 -2.73
N SER A 52 4.48 -6.21 -2.96
CA SER A 52 4.69 -6.78 -4.30
C SER A 52 3.40 -7.33 -4.91
N ALA A 53 2.43 -7.73 -4.08
CA ALA A 53 1.10 -8.13 -4.52
C ALA A 53 0.27 -7.00 -5.18
N ALA A 54 0.69 -5.73 -5.06
CA ALA A 54 0.00 -4.58 -5.64
C ALA A 54 0.23 -4.39 -7.15
N THR A 55 0.95 -5.29 -7.80
CA THR A 55 1.11 -5.32 -9.26
C THR A 55 -0.16 -5.81 -9.95
N ASP A 56 -0.25 -5.60 -11.27
CA ASP A 56 -1.37 -6.08 -12.08
C ASP A 56 -1.51 -7.62 -12.10
N GLU A 57 -0.39 -8.35 -12.02
CA GLU A 57 -0.35 -9.82 -12.08
C GLU A 57 0.47 -10.41 -10.91
N PRO A 58 -0.06 -10.39 -9.68
CA PRO A 58 0.66 -10.88 -8.50
C PRO A 58 0.80 -12.41 -8.54
N THR A 59 1.99 -12.92 -8.25
CA THR A 59 2.27 -14.35 -8.18
C THR A 59 1.73 -14.96 -6.88
N ASP A 60 1.63 -16.29 -6.80
CA ASP A 60 1.29 -16.97 -5.55
C ASP A 60 2.26 -16.65 -4.41
N ALA A 61 3.54 -16.42 -4.72
CA ALA A 61 4.53 -16.02 -3.73
C ALA A 61 4.25 -14.61 -3.18
N ASP A 62 3.76 -13.69 -4.03
CA ASP A 62 3.37 -12.34 -3.60
C ASP A 62 2.17 -12.37 -2.66
N TRP A 63 1.21 -13.25 -2.94
CA TRP A 63 0.06 -13.47 -2.05
C TRP A 63 0.45 -14.10 -0.72
N GLU A 64 1.32 -15.10 -0.73
CA GLU A 64 1.82 -15.74 0.49
C GLU A 64 2.61 -14.77 1.36
N ALA A 65 3.33 -13.83 0.74
CA ALA A 65 4.07 -12.79 1.47
C ALA A 65 3.16 -11.86 2.28
N LEU A 66 1.85 -11.80 2.03
CA LEU A 66 0.90 -10.95 2.76
C LEU A 66 0.54 -11.48 4.16
N ARG A 67 0.72 -12.79 4.43
CA ARG A 67 0.30 -13.45 5.67
C ARG A 67 0.81 -12.84 7.00
N PRO A 68 1.97 -12.14 7.08
CA PRO A 68 2.38 -11.43 8.28
C PRO A 68 1.51 -10.21 8.60
N VAL A 69 0.83 -9.65 7.60
CA VAL A 69 0.06 -8.41 7.70
C VAL A 69 -1.44 -8.70 7.71
N PHE A 70 -1.88 -9.58 6.82
CA PHE A 70 -3.28 -9.91 6.56
C PHE A 70 -3.58 -11.37 6.91
N ASN A 71 -4.80 -11.64 7.35
CA ASN A 71 -5.26 -13.00 7.58
C ASN A 71 -5.73 -13.67 6.26
N GLU A 72 -5.99 -14.97 6.31
CA GLU A 72 -6.38 -15.75 5.12
C GLU A 72 -7.72 -15.30 4.51
N GLU A 73 -8.71 -14.94 5.34
CA GLU A 73 -10.01 -14.46 4.87
C GLU A 73 -9.87 -13.13 4.11
N GLU A 74 -9.02 -12.22 4.60
CA GLU A 74 -8.72 -10.94 3.94
C GLU A 74 -8.00 -11.14 2.60
N ILE A 75 -7.02 -12.06 2.57
CA ILE A 75 -6.28 -12.39 1.35
C ILE A 75 -7.20 -13.01 0.30
N ASP A 76 -8.06 -13.94 0.70
CA ASP A 76 -9.03 -14.58 -0.20
C ASP A 76 -10.07 -13.58 -0.71
N ALA A 77 -10.53 -12.65 0.12
CA ALA A 77 -11.43 -11.59 -0.30
C ALA A 77 -10.79 -10.69 -1.38
N MET A 78 -9.53 -10.28 -1.19
CA MET A 78 -8.79 -9.51 -2.20
C MET A 78 -8.65 -10.30 -3.51
N ARG A 79 -8.28 -11.59 -3.44
CA ARG A 79 -8.21 -12.47 -4.61
C ARG A 79 -9.52 -12.56 -5.37
N GLN A 80 -10.65 -12.64 -4.67
CA GLN A 80 -11.99 -12.67 -5.28
C GLN A 80 -12.38 -11.35 -5.96
N LEU A 81 -11.85 -10.21 -5.49
CA LEU A 81 -12.01 -8.91 -6.12
C LEU A 81 -11.09 -8.71 -7.34
N GLY A 82 -10.22 -9.69 -7.63
CA GLY A 82 -9.37 -9.71 -8.82
C GLY A 82 -7.98 -9.10 -8.63
N GLY A 83 -7.58 -8.77 -7.40
CA GLY A 83 -6.25 -8.20 -7.13
C GLY A 83 -6.09 -7.70 -5.71
N TYR A 84 -4.89 -7.22 -5.37
CA TYR A 84 -4.65 -6.60 -4.07
C TYR A 84 -5.40 -5.26 -3.98
N THR A 85 -6.33 -5.15 -3.03
CA THR A 85 -7.14 -3.93 -2.81
C THR A 85 -6.76 -3.18 -1.54
N GLY A 86 -5.69 -3.59 -0.85
CA GLY A 86 -5.23 -2.95 0.39
C GLY A 86 -4.42 -1.67 0.18
N HIS A 87 -3.76 -1.22 1.23
CA HIS A 87 -2.92 -0.02 1.22
C HIS A 87 -1.69 -0.21 0.32
N ARG A 88 -1.42 0.80 -0.53
CA ARG A 88 -0.29 0.78 -1.47
C ARG A 88 0.64 1.96 -1.24
N ILE A 89 1.94 1.70 -1.28
CA ILE A 89 2.97 2.71 -1.03
C ILE A 89 3.97 2.69 -2.17
N GLY A 90 4.25 3.86 -2.74
CA GLY A 90 5.22 4.05 -3.81
C GLY A 90 6.35 4.98 -3.38
N ILE A 91 7.59 4.50 -3.47
CA ILE A 91 8.79 5.28 -3.13
C ILE A 91 9.76 5.21 -4.31
N ALA A 92 10.27 6.36 -4.74
CA ALA A 92 11.29 6.45 -5.79
C ALA A 92 12.66 5.97 -5.30
N GLU A 93 13.57 5.69 -6.24
CA GLU A 93 14.93 5.22 -5.92
C GLU A 93 15.80 6.19 -5.10
N ASP A 94 15.49 7.48 -5.13
CA ASP A 94 16.13 8.51 -4.31
C ASP A 94 15.50 8.66 -2.91
N GLY A 95 14.49 7.83 -2.59
CA GLY A 95 13.76 7.86 -1.33
C GLY A 95 12.60 8.86 -1.31
N GLU A 96 12.28 9.52 -2.43
CA GLU A 96 11.09 10.37 -2.53
C GLU A 96 9.82 9.53 -2.38
N TRP A 97 8.98 9.88 -1.41
CA TRP A 97 7.65 9.28 -1.27
C TRP A 97 6.73 9.84 -2.36
N LEU A 98 6.29 8.96 -3.26
CA LEU A 98 5.45 9.35 -4.38
C LEU A 98 3.97 9.26 -4.02
N PHE A 99 3.56 8.17 -3.34
CA PHE A 99 2.18 8.01 -2.89
C PHE A 99 2.06 7.07 -1.68
N SER A 100 1.00 7.29 -0.92
CA SER A 100 0.41 6.31 0.00
C SER A 100 -1.11 6.37 -0.22
N VAL A 101 -1.69 5.25 -0.65
CA VAL A 101 -3.10 5.15 -1.02
C VAL A 101 -3.73 4.12 -0.10
N ALA A 102 -4.74 4.54 0.68
CA ALA A 102 -5.61 3.61 1.40
C ALA A 102 -6.42 2.80 0.39
N GLY A 103 -6.74 1.55 0.74
CA GLY A 103 -7.36 0.57 -0.16
C GLY A 103 -8.63 1.04 -0.90
N ASP A 104 -9.01 0.27 -1.93
CA ASP A 104 -10.18 0.52 -2.79
C ASP A 104 -11.48 -0.06 -2.22
#